data_AF-A0A6G0IIH4-F1
#
_entry.id   AF-A0A6G0IIH4-F1
#
_cell.length_a   1.000
_cell.length_b   1.000
_cell.length_c   1.000
_cell.angle_alpha   90.00
_cell.angle_beta   90.00
_cell.angle_gamma   90.00
#
_symmetry.space_group_name_H-M   'P 1'
#
loop_
_entity.id
_entity.type
_entity.pdbx_description
1 polymer ?
#
loop_
_entity_poly.entity_id
_entity_poly.type
_entity_poly.pdbx_seq_one_letter_code
_entity_poly.pdbx_strand_id
1 'polypeptide(L)'
;MMPPKLQLLALLAFAVAMFFLENQIQKLEESRGKLERAIARHEMTSSSSTTACPRRPAPPSPTSPTTCAGKNHYHVLHINTTKNNPVMSIQDQVRFVKNVTEWREMKPAFYHGHVSFLDFTKFGIKRKPIYINVIRDPIERLVSYYYFLRFGDDYRPGLRRRKQGDKKTFDECVSAGGSDCAPEKLWLQIPFFCGHYSECWNVGSQWALEQAKYNLVNEYMLVGVTEELEDFVMMLEAALPRFFKGATELYKTGKKSHLRKTSEKKPPTKESIAKLQQSAIWKMENDFYEFALEQFQFVRAHAVREKDGELYLLAQNFFYEKIYPKN
;
A
#
# COMPACT_ATOMS: atom_id res chain seq x y z
N MET A 1 3.05 51.15 50.74
CA MET A 1 3.48 51.46 49.37
C MET A 1 4.81 50.75 49.12
N MET A 2 4.90 49.86 48.14
CA MET A 2 6.16 49.15 47.87
C MET A 2 7.18 50.11 47.22
N PRO A 3 8.49 50.01 47.56
CA PRO A 3 9.54 50.83 46.95
C PRO A 3 9.59 50.63 45.43
N PRO A 4 9.87 51.67 44.63
CA PRO A 4 9.88 51.58 43.16
C PRO A 4 10.85 50.53 42.61
N LYS A 5 11.95 50.25 43.33
CA LYS A 5 12.88 49.17 43.00
C LYS A 5 12.27 47.77 43.14
N LEU A 6 11.39 47.55 44.13
CA LEU A 6 10.68 46.28 44.29
C LEU A 6 9.60 46.09 43.23
N GLN A 7 8.95 47.18 42.79
CA GLN A 7 7.98 47.13 41.68
C GLN A 7 8.66 46.72 40.36
N LEU A 8 9.86 47.24 40.09
CA LEU A 8 10.64 46.87 38.91
C LEU A 8 11.07 45.39 38.94
N LEU A 9 11.50 44.90 40.10
CA LEU A 9 11.83 43.48 40.31
C LEU A 9 10.62 42.57 40.11
N ALA A 10 9.44 42.97 40.58
CA ALA A 10 8.20 42.22 40.38
C ALA A 10 7.80 42.15 38.89
N LEU A 11 7.97 43.26 38.15
CA LEU A 11 7.72 43.28 36.71
C LEU A 11 8.69 42.38 35.92
N LEU A 12 9.97 42.39 36.28
CA LEU A 12 10.98 41.51 35.68
C LEU A 12 10.69 40.03 35.97
N ALA A 13 10.33 39.70 37.21
CA ALA A 13 9.96 38.34 37.58
C ALA A 13 8.72 37.86 36.81
N PHE A 14 7.72 38.74 36.64
CA PHE A 14 6.52 38.45 35.87
C PHE A 14 6.83 38.22 34.38
N ALA A 15 7.70 39.03 33.79
CA ALA A 15 8.11 38.88 32.39
C ALA A 15 8.85 37.54 32.15
N VAL A 16 9.73 37.13 33.07
CA VAL A 16 10.43 35.83 32.98
C VAL A 16 9.45 34.66 33.13
N ALA A 17 8.47 34.77 34.05
CA ALA A 17 7.43 33.75 34.20
C ALA A 17 6.55 33.63 32.95
N MET A 18 6.19 34.75 32.32
CA MET A 18 5.45 34.77 31.05
C MET A 18 6.23 34.08 29.93
N PHE A 19 7.53 34.39 29.78
CA PHE A 19 8.37 33.75 28.78
C PHE A 19 8.50 32.23 29.01
N PHE A 20 8.58 31.80 30.27
CA PHE A 20 8.60 30.38 30.60
C PHE A 20 7.26 29.70 30.27
N LEU A 21 6.13 30.36 30.50
CA LEU A 21 4.80 29.88 30.12
C LEU A 21 4.64 29.78 28.60
N GLU A 22 5.09 30.77 27.84
CA GLU A 22 5.05 30.75 26.36
C GLU A 22 5.86 29.57 25.79
N ASN A 23 7.04 29.31 26.34
CA ASN A 23 7.86 28.16 25.93
C ASN A 23 7.21 26.80 26.29
N GLN A 24 6.49 26.72 27.41
CA GLN A 24 5.72 25.52 27.77
C GLN A 24 4.50 25.34 26.84
N ILE A 25 3.83 26.42 26.45
CA ILE A 25 2.73 26.41 25.47
C ILE A 25 3.23 25.93 24.10
N GLN A 26 4.39 26.41 23.66
CA GLN A 26 4.99 26.01 22.38
C GLN A 26 5.34 24.51 22.35
N LYS A 27 5.87 23.96 23.44
CA LYS A 27 6.10 22.50 23.59
C LYS A 27 4.79 21.70 23.60
N LEU A 28 3.73 22.24 24.19
CA LEU A 28 2.40 21.64 24.18
C LEU A 28 1.80 21.65 22.76
N GLU A 29 1.95 22.73 22.00
CA GLU A 29 1.51 22.81 20.60
C GLU A 29 2.26 21.83 19.69
N GLU A 30 3.57 21.64 19.88
CA GLU A 30 4.34 20.64 19.13
C GLU A 30 3.92 19.19 19.47
N SER A 31 3.58 18.94 20.75
CA SER A 31 3.02 17.66 21.20
C SER A 31 1.61 17.40 20.64
N ARG A 32 0.79 18.45 20.48
CA ARG A 32 -0.51 18.41 19.79
C ARG A 32 -0.36 18.14 18.29
N GLY A 33 0.64 18.73 17.62
CA GLY A 33 0.94 18.41 16.22
C GLY A 33 1.47 16.98 15.99
N LYS A 34 2.05 16.33 17.00
CA LYS A 34 2.40 14.89 16.98
C LYS A 34 1.18 14.00 17.29
N LEU A 35 0.24 14.48 18.11
CA LEU A 35 -1.01 13.79 18.42
C LEU A 35 -2.05 13.87 17.28
N GLU A 36 -2.14 14.98 16.54
CA GLU A 36 -2.96 15.11 15.32
C GLU A 36 -2.48 14.17 14.20
N ARG A 37 -1.16 13.95 14.08
CA ARG A 37 -0.57 12.88 13.24
C ARG A 37 -0.91 11.47 13.72
N ALA A 38 -1.17 11.29 15.02
CA ALA A 38 -1.64 10.04 15.60
C ALA A 38 -3.15 9.80 15.40
N ILE A 39 -3.96 10.86 15.21
CA ILE A 39 -5.41 10.77 15.02
C ILE A 39 -5.80 10.62 13.53
N ALA A 40 -5.13 11.24 12.55
CA ALA A 40 -5.48 11.08 11.13
C ALA A 40 -5.12 9.71 10.51
N ARG A 41 -4.28 8.93 11.21
CA ARG A 41 -4.07 7.48 10.98
C ARG A 41 -5.30 6.63 11.37
N HIS A 42 -6.24 7.18 12.15
CA HIS A 42 -7.62 6.68 12.19
C HIS A 42 -8.33 7.13 10.90
N GLU A 43 -8.95 6.31 10.08
CA GLU A 43 -9.39 4.95 10.27
C GLU A 43 -9.77 4.42 8.89
N MET A 44 -9.32 3.19 8.68
CA MET A 44 -9.68 2.26 7.63
C MET A 44 -8.86 2.40 6.32
N THR A 45 -8.55 1.24 5.79
CA THR A 45 -7.90 1.01 4.50
C THR A 45 -8.59 -0.24 3.99
N SER A 46 -9.23 -0.12 2.84
CA SER A 46 -9.83 -1.25 2.15
C SER A 46 -9.90 -0.90 0.68
N SER A 47 -8.80 -1.19 0.00
CA SER A 47 -8.83 -1.41 -1.43
C SER A 47 -7.70 -2.36 -1.78
N SER A 48 -8.13 -3.46 -2.43
CA SER A 48 -7.39 -4.32 -3.35
C SER A 48 -6.16 -5.07 -2.83
N SER A 49 -6.37 -6.02 -1.92
CA SER A 49 -5.67 -7.31 -2.04
C SER A 49 -6.47 -8.21 -2.98
N THR A 50 -6.42 -7.92 -4.29
CA THR A 50 -7.01 -8.79 -5.33
C THR A 50 -5.94 -9.78 -5.73
N THR A 51 -6.06 -11.02 -5.28
CA THR A 51 -5.10 -12.09 -5.60
C THR A 51 -5.86 -13.30 -6.08
N ALA A 52 -5.57 -13.74 -7.30
CA ALA A 52 -6.32 -14.77 -8.02
C ALA A 52 -6.36 -16.12 -7.28
N CYS A 53 -7.35 -16.96 -7.65
CA CYS A 53 -7.51 -18.41 -7.40
C CYS A 53 -8.45 -18.84 -6.25
N PRO A 54 -9.69 -19.33 -6.54
CA PRO A 54 -10.27 -20.54 -5.89
C PRO A 54 -11.14 -21.50 -6.75
N ARG A 55 -11.25 -22.75 -6.25
CA ARG A 55 -12.12 -23.88 -6.67
C ARG A 55 -13.56 -23.83 -6.06
N ARG A 56 -14.47 -24.69 -6.55
CA ARG A 56 -15.82 -25.05 -5.99
C ARG A 56 -15.75 -26.28 -5.04
N PRO A 57 -16.77 -26.57 -4.20
CA PRO A 57 -17.60 -25.66 -3.39
C PRO A 57 -17.41 -25.88 -1.86
N ALA A 58 -17.75 -24.82 -1.09
CA ALA A 58 -17.87 -24.69 0.37
C ALA A 58 -16.59 -24.43 1.21
N PRO A 59 -16.62 -23.56 2.26
CA PRO A 59 -17.44 -22.36 2.55
C PRO A 59 -16.65 -21.05 2.18
N PRO A 60 -17.11 -19.80 2.46
CA PRO A 60 -16.66 -18.61 1.74
C PRO A 60 -15.32 -18.07 2.24
N SER A 61 -14.21 -18.61 1.74
CA SER A 61 -12.86 -18.01 1.83
C SER A 61 -12.46 -17.34 0.50
N PRO A 62 -11.64 -16.25 0.53
CA PRO A 62 -11.54 -15.27 -0.56
C PRO A 62 -10.76 -15.82 -1.77
N THR A 63 -10.72 -15.06 -2.87
CA THR A 63 -9.64 -15.13 -3.86
C THR A 63 -8.39 -14.84 -3.09
N SER A 64 -7.61 -15.88 -2.89
CA SER A 64 -6.53 -15.87 -1.95
C SER A 64 -5.46 -16.82 -2.50
N PRO A 65 -4.18 -16.48 -2.30
CA PRO A 65 -3.07 -17.33 -2.70
C PRO A 65 -3.17 -18.77 -2.13
N THR A 66 -4.06 -19.01 -1.17
CA THR A 66 -4.37 -20.31 -0.56
C THR A 66 -4.78 -21.41 -1.55
N THR A 67 -5.33 -21.07 -2.71
CA THR A 67 -5.78 -22.11 -3.67
C THR A 67 -4.61 -22.68 -4.48
N CYS A 68 -3.69 -21.84 -4.94
CA CYS A 68 -2.46 -22.30 -5.60
C CYS A 68 -1.52 -22.97 -4.61
N ALA A 69 -1.53 -22.55 -3.35
CA ALA A 69 -0.71 -23.09 -2.26
C ALA A 69 -0.82 -24.61 -2.10
N GLY A 70 -2.05 -25.15 -2.12
CA GLY A 70 -2.28 -26.58 -1.97
C GLY A 70 -1.74 -27.41 -3.14
N LYS A 71 -1.82 -26.90 -4.37
CA LYS A 71 -1.35 -27.59 -5.59
C LYS A 71 0.16 -27.43 -5.82
N ASN A 72 0.70 -26.27 -5.49
CA ASN A 72 2.08 -25.90 -5.79
C ASN A 72 3.02 -26.07 -4.57
N HIS A 73 2.51 -26.68 -3.49
CA HIS A 73 3.24 -27.05 -2.27
C HIS A 73 4.01 -25.87 -1.66
N TYR A 74 3.26 -24.82 -1.26
CA TYR A 74 3.76 -23.65 -0.52
C TYR A 74 2.74 -23.20 0.53
N HIS A 75 3.15 -22.35 1.47
CA HIS A 75 2.31 -21.84 2.55
C HIS A 75 1.82 -20.42 2.29
N VAL A 76 0.65 -20.06 2.80
CA VAL A 76 0.10 -18.70 2.69
C VAL A 76 -0.20 -18.18 4.06
N LEU A 77 0.38 -17.03 4.40
CA LEU A 77 0.28 -16.43 5.72
C LEU A 77 -0.20 -15.00 5.60
N HIS A 78 -1.33 -14.70 6.24
CA HIS A 78 -1.84 -13.34 6.35
C HIS A 78 -1.21 -12.64 7.56
N ILE A 79 -0.58 -11.50 7.32
CA ILE A 79 -0.01 -10.63 8.35
C ILE A 79 -1.12 -9.70 8.83
N ASN A 80 -1.48 -9.82 10.11
CA ASN A 80 -2.41 -8.92 10.76
C ASN A 80 -1.65 -7.99 11.70
N THR A 81 -1.87 -6.68 11.60
CA THR A 81 -1.31 -5.68 12.50
C THR A 81 -2.43 -5.05 13.33
N THR A 82 -2.14 -4.70 14.57
CA THR A 82 -3.13 -4.07 15.46
C THR A 82 -3.68 -2.80 14.80
N LYS A 83 -5.01 -2.71 14.70
CA LYS A 83 -5.74 -1.63 14.01
C LYS A 83 -5.38 -1.46 12.52
N ASN A 84 -4.82 -2.50 11.87
CA ASN A 84 -4.29 -2.44 10.51
C ASN A 84 -3.25 -1.32 10.32
N ASN A 85 -2.45 -1.02 11.36
CA ASN A 85 -1.37 -0.05 11.24
C ASN A 85 -0.31 -0.59 10.26
N PRO A 86 0.02 0.13 9.17
CA PRO A 86 1.00 -0.30 8.19
C PRO A 86 2.45 -0.20 8.69
N VAL A 87 2.71 0.53 9.78
CA VAL A 87 4.04 0.72 10.36
C VAL A 87 4.23 -0.19 11.57
N MET A 88 5.17 -1.12 11.48
CA MET A 88 5.61 -1.94 12.60
C MET A 88 6.59 -1.17 13.50
N SER A 89 6.52 -1.44 14.81
CA SER A 89 7.54 -0.99 15.76
C SER A 89 8.89 -1.64 15.45
N ILE A 90 10.01 -1.05 15.87
CA ILE A 90 11.35 -1.61 15.56
C ILE A 90 11.51 -3.05 16.11
N GLN A 91 10.98 -3.33 17.29
CA GLN A 91 10.98 -4.67 17.87
C GLN A 91 10.13 -5.67 17.07
N ASP A 92 9.01 -5.22 16.50
CA ASP A 92 8.17 -6.08 15.65
C ASP A 92 8.78 -6.28 14.27
N GLN A 93 9.49 -5.29 13.73
CA GLN A 93 10.27 -5.46 12.50
C GLN A 93 11.34 -6.55 12.69
N VAL A 94 12.09 -6.54 13.79
CA VAL A 94 13.07 -7.60 14.10
C VAL A 94 12.40 -8.98 14.20
N ARG A 95 11.28 -9.08 14.93
CA ARG A 95 10.54 -10.34 15.07
C ARG A 95 10.01 -10.85 13.73
N PHE A 96 9.44 -9.96 12.93
CA PHE A 96 8.88 -10.31 11.63
C PHE A 96 9.98 -10.79 10.68
N VAL A 97 11.12 -10.08 10.63
CA VAL A 97 12.27 -10.48 9.82
C VAL A 97 12.80 -11.85 10.24
N LYS A 98 12.95 -12.11 11.54
CA LYS A 98 13.33 -13.43 12.05
C LYS A 98 12.33 -14.51 11.64
N ASN A 99 11.03 -14.28 11.81
CA ASN A 99 10.00 -15.24 11.43
C ASN A 99 10.05 -15.57 9.93
N VAL A 100 10.16 -14.58 9.06
CA VAL A 100 10.22 -14.81 7.60
C VAL A 100 11.50 -15.54 7.18
N THR A 101 12.61 -15.30 7.87
CA THR A 101 13.93 -15.83 7.48
C THR A 101 14.26 -17.18 8.11
N GLU A 102 13.84 -17.42 9.35
CA GLU A 102 14.23 -18.58 10.14
C GLU A 102 13.15 -19.66 10.23
N TRP A 103 11.87 -19.34 9.96
CA TRP A 103 10.77 -20.33 9.99
C TRP A 103 10.83 -21.26 8.78
N ARG A 104 11.62 -22.34 8.88
CA ARG A 104 11.91 -23.25 7.77
C ARG A 104 10.70 -24.07 7.36
N GLU A 105 9.86 -24.45 8.31
CA GLU A 105 8.67 -25.29 8.13
C GLU A 105 7.62 -24.61 7.25
N MET A 106 7.64 -23.27 7.16
CA MET A 106 6.73 -22.52 6.30
C MET A 106 7.26 -22.33 4.88
N LYS A 107 8.50 -22.73 4.56
CA LYS A 107 9.11 -22.43 3.26
C LYS A 107 8.83 -23.53 2.23
N PRO A 108 8.44 -23.17 0.98
CA PRO A 108 8.21 -21.81 0.47
C PRO A 108 6.92 -21.18 1.01
N ALA A 109 6.94 -19.88 1.30
CA ALA A 109 5.80 -19.13 1.86
C ALA A 109 5.50 -17.86 1.07
N PHE A 110 4.21 -17.54 1.01
CA PHE A 110 3.65 -16.29 0.51
C PHE A 110 3.03 -15.51 1.67
N TYR A 111 3.73 -14.46 2.11
CA TYR A 111 3.25 -13.57 3.17
C TYR A 111 2.52 -12.39 2.56
N HIS A 112 1.32 -12.07 3.05
CA HIS A 112 0.55 -10.93 2.56
C HIS A 112 -0.15 -10.18 3.69
N GLY A 113 -0.24 -8.86 3.59
CA GLY A 113 -0.91 -8.03 4.60
C GLY A 113 -0.70 -6.54 4.35
N HIS A 114 -1.36 -5.71 5.17
CA HIS A 114 -1.28 -4.25 5.05
C HIS A 114 -0.07 -3.73 5.86
N VAL A 115 1.12 -3.92 5.31
CA VAL A 115 2.39 -3.50 5.93
C VAL A 115 3.20 -2.76 4.88
N SER A 116 3.76 -1.60 5.23
CA SER A 116 4.65 -0.86 4.35
C SER A 116 5.95 -1.63 4.08
N PHE A 117 6.67 -1.24 3.03
CA PHE A 117 7.96 -1.81 2.69
C PHE A 117 8.89 -1.86 3.91
N LEU A 118 9.48 -3.04 4.12
CA LEU A 118 10.43 -3.29 5.19
C LEU A 118 11.73 -3.77 4.56
N ASP A 119 12.80 -3.04 4.85
CA ASP A 119 14.12 -3.37 4.33
C ASP A 119 14.78 -4.45 5.20
N PHE A 120 14.84 -5.67 4.69
CA PHE A 120 15.46 -6.82 5.36
C PHE A 120 16.99 -6.67 5.49
N THR A 121 17.65 -5.87 4.65
CA THR A 121 19.11 -5.70 4.67
C THR A 121 19.59 -5.07 5.97
N LYS A 122 18.79 -4.16 6.54
CA LYS A 122 19.07 -3.49 7.82
C LYS A 122 19.21 -4.44 9.00
N PHE A 123 18.68 -5.64 8.87
CA PHE A 123 18.70 -6.68 9.89
C PHE A 123 19.76 -7.75 9.62
N GLY A 124 20.70 -7.49 8.70
CA GLY A 124 21.79 -8.41 8.37
C GLY A 124 21.37 -9.63 7.55
N ILE A 125 20.18 -9.60 6.95
CA ILE A 125 19.66 -10.72 6.15
C ILE A 125 20.26 -10.70 4.75
N LYS A 126 21.06 -11.73 4.44
CA LYS A 126 21.66 -11.90 3.10
C LYS A 126 20.68 -12.45 2.06
N ARG A 127 19.77 -13.33 2.47
CA ARG A 127 18.73 -13.91 1.60
C ARG A 127 17.42 -13.15 1.80
N LYS A 128 17.23 -12.10 1.00
CA LYS A 128 16.02 -11.26 1.04
C LYS A 128 14.77 -12.03 0.57
N PRO A 129 13.58 -11.74 1.11
CA PRO A 129 12.34 -12.17 0.49
C PRO A 129 12.14 -11.48 -0.86
N ILE A 130 11.30 -12.07 -1.70
CA ILE A 130 10.89 -11.46 -2.96
C ILE A 130 9.68 -10.58 -2.68
N TYR A 131 9.77 -9.29 -3.01
CA TYR A 131 8.66 -8.36 -2.95
C TYR A 131 7.94 -8.28 -4.29
N ILE A 132 6.61 -8.33 -4.25
CA ILE A 132 5.72 -8.03 -5.38
C ILE A 132 4.58 -7.16 -4.87
N ASN A 133 3.95 -6.38 -5.75
CA ASN A 133 2.77 -5.60 -5.36
C ASN A 133 1.87 -5.29 -6.56
N VAL A 134 0.67 -4.78 -6.29
CA VAL A 134 -0.23 -4.23 -7.30
C VAL A 134 -0.77 -2.89 -6.79
N ILE A 135 -0.66 -1.87 -7.63
CA ILE A 135 -1.18 -0.53 -7.32
C ILE A 135 -2.37 -0.17 -8.22
N ARG A 136 -2.98 0.99 -8.00
CA ARG A 136 -4.14 1.47 -8.75
C ARG A 136 -4.07 2.99 -8.91
N ASP A 137 -4.78 3.52 -9.90
CA ASP A 137 -5.05 4.96 -9.99
C ASP A 137 -5.45 5.53 -8.61
N PRO A 138 -4.78 6.60 -8.12
CA PRO A 138 -5.00 7.13 -6.79
C PRO A 138 -6.43 7.57 -6.50
N ILE A 139 -7.13 8.17 -7.48
CA ILE A 139 -8.50 8.66 -7.33
C ILE A 139 -9.46 7.48 -7.29
N GLU A 140 -9.37 6.56 -8.25
CA GLU A 140 -10.21 5.37 -8.29
C GLU A 140 -10.06 4.50 -7.04
N ARG A 141 -8.82 4.38 -6.53
CA ARG A 141 -8.53 3.74 -5.26
C ARG A 141 -9.28 4.42 -4.12
N LEU A 142 -9.19 5.74 -4.01
CA LEU A 142 -9.86 6.52 -2.97
C LEU A 142 -11.39 6.42 -3.08
N VAL A 143 -11.95 6.50 -4.29
CA VAL A 143 -13.39 6.37 -4.54
C VAL A 143 -13.87 4.97 -4.14
N SER A 144 -13.15 3.92 -4.55
CA SER A 144 -13.47 2.54 -4.17
C SER A 144 -13.46 2.37 -2.65
N TYR A 145 -12.49 2.98 -1.99
CA TYR A 145 -12.37 2.95 -0.54
C TYR A 145 -13.49 3.72 0.17
N TYR A 146 -13.83 4.92 -0.32
CA TYR A 146 -14.91 5.77 0.21
C TYR A 146 -16.25 5.02 0.25
N TYR A 147 -16.59 4.35 -0.84
CA TYR A 147 -17.86 3.62 -0.95
C TYR A 147 -17.84 2.29 -0.21
N PHE A 148 -16.67 1.63 -0.11
CA PHE A 148 -16.55 0.44 0.74
C PHE A 148 -16.92 0.74 2.19
N LEU A 149 -16.52 1.89 2.75
CA LEU A 149 -16.85 2.24 4.13
C LEU A 149 -18.35 2.40 4.39
N ARG A 150 -19.12 2.69 3.33
CA ARG A 150 -20.55 2.99 3.38
C ARG A 150 -21.41 1.79 3.05
N PHE A 151 -20.99 1.00 2.06
CA PHE A 151 -21.80 -0.08 1.49
C PHE A 151 -21.19 -1.47 1.69
N GLY A 152 -19.93 -1.55 2.10
CA GLY A 152 -19.23 -2.81 2.30
C GLY A 152 -18.80 -3.47 0.99
N ASP A 153 -18.67 -4.80 1.06
CA ASP A 153 -18.24 -5.64 -0.04
C ASP A 153 -19.17 -6.86 -0.18
N ASP A 154 -19.20 -7.43 -1.38
CA ASP A 154 -19.96 -8.65 -1.71
C ASP A 154 -19.41 -9.93 -1.07
N TYR A 155 -18.22 -9.86 -0.45
CA TYR A 155 -17.51 -11.02 0.05
C TYR A 155 -17.87 -11.33 1.52
N ARG A 156 -18.06 -10.29 2.34
CA ARG A 156 -18.52 -10.37 3.73
C ARG A 156 -19.66 -9.37 3.96
N PRO A 157 -20.83 -9.61 3.35
CA PRO A 157 -21.96 -8.67 3.37
C PRO A 157 -22.54 -8.46 4.78
N GLY A 158 -22.39 -9.44 5.68
CA GLY A 158 -22.86 -9.35 7.06
C GLY A 158 -22.04 -8.44 7.97
N LEU A 159 -20.88 -7.95 7.52
CA LEU A 159 -20.05 -7.04 8.33
C LEU A 159 -20.51 -5.60 8.19
N ARG A 160 -21.00 -5.02 9.29
CA ARG A 160 -21.25 -3.58 9.36
C ARG A 160 -19.94 -2.81 9.27
N ARG A 161 -19.90 -1.87 8.32
CA ARG A 161 -18.76 -0.96 8.13
C ARG A 161 -18.94 0.29 8.98
N ARG A 162 -17.84 0.96 9.34
CA ARG A 162 -17.87 2.09 10.27
C ARG A 162 -18.78 3.24 9.83
N LYS A 163 -18.88 3.47 8.52
CA LYS A 163 -19.69 4.56 7.96
C LYS A 163 -20.94 4.05 7.26
N GLN A 164 -21.40 2.84 7.59
CA GLN A 164 -22.61 2.30 7.02
C GLN A 164 -23.82 3.16 7.40
N GLY A 165 -24.62 3.50 6.39
CA GLY A 165 -25.78 4.40 6.55
C GLY A 165 -25.51 5.85 6.12
N ASP A 166 -24.25 6.23 5.91
CA ASP A 166 -23.92 7.49 5.24
C ASP A 166 -24.22 7.39 3.74
N LYS A 167 -25.21 8.14 3.29
CA LYS A 167 -25.69 8.17 1.89
C LYS A 167 -25.00 9.22 1.02
N LYS A 168 -24.13 10.05 1.62
CA LYS A 168 -23.46 11.14 0.92
C LYS A 168 -22.58 10.60 -0.20
N THR A 169 -22.76 11.12 -1.41
CA THR A 169 -21.94 10.71 -2.56
C THR A 169 -20.50 11.21 -2.44
N PHE A 170 -19.58 10.61 -3.20
CA PHE A 170 -18.19 11.06 -3.22
C PHE A 170 -18.09 12.52 -3.71
N ASP A 171 -18.84 12.87 -4.76
CA ASP A 171 -18.91 14.23 -5.28
C ASP A 171 -19.45 15.24 -4.27
N GLU A 172 -20.54 14.91 -3.57
CA GLU A 172 -21.05 15.74 -2.47
C GLU A 172 -20.01 15.91 -1.35
N CYS A 173 -19.24 14.86 -1.06
CA CYS A 173 -18.15 14.94 -0.10
C CYS A 173 -17.08 15.94 -0.57
N VAL A 174 -16.62 15.81 -1.81
CA VAL A 174 -15.57 16.66 -2.41
C VAL A 174 -16.01 18.13 -2.49
N SER A 175 -17.24 18.38 -2.91
CA SER A 175 -17.81 19.74 -2.96
C SER A 175 -17.90 20.38 -1.58
N ALA A 176 -18.28 19.60 -0.57
CA ALA A 176 -18.41 20.06 0.82
C ALA A 176 -17.09 20.07 1.63
N GLY A 177 -15.96 19.66 1.06
CA GLY A 177 -14.68 19.57 1.78
C GLY A 177 -14.66 18.51 2.89
N GLY A 178 -15.31 17.37 2.68
CA GLY A 178 -15.38 16.30 3.67
C GLY A 178 -14.03 15.60 3.92
N SER A 179 -13.82 15.11 5.14
CA SER A 179 -12.53 14.52 5.56
C SER A 179 -12.21 13.16 4.93
N ASP A 180 -13.21 12.40 4.46
CA ASP A 180 -13.00 11.09 3.83
C ASP A 180 -12.56 11.18 2.37
N CYS A 181 -12.79 12.32 1.74
CA CYS A 181 -12.48 12.61 0.34
C CYS A 181 -11.45 13.74 0.20
N ALA A 182 -10.83 14.14 1.31
CA ALA A 182 -9.82 15.17 1.33
C ALA A 182 -8.54 14.70 0.59
N PRO A 183 -7.80 15.60 -0.08
CA PRO A 183 -6.64 15.21 -0.87
C PRO A 183 -5.56 14.43 -0.09
N GLU A 184 -5.43 14.65 1.21
CA GLU A 184 -4.50 13.93 2.08
C GLU A 184 -4.80 12.43 2.15
N LYS A 185 -6.04 12.01 1.83
CA LYS A 185 -6.45 10.59 1.77
C LYS A 185 -5.96 9.88 0.49
N LEU A 186 -5.45 10.63 -0.49
CA LEU A 186 -4.75 10.06 -1.64
C LEU A 186 -3.39 9.48 -1.24
N TRP A 187 -2.70 10.11 -0.28
CA TRP A 187 -1.38 9.72 0.20
C TRP A 187 -1.40 8.37 0.93
N LEU A 188 -1.12 7.31 0.17
CA LEU A 188 -1.15 5.94 0.67
C LEU A 188 -0.15 5.05 -0.06
N GLN A 189 -0.11 5.07 -1.39
CA GLN A 189 0.73 4.13 -2.13
C GLN A 189 2.20 4.52 -1.98
N ILE A 190 2.53 5.81 -2.02
CA ILE A 190 3.89 6.30 -1.77
C ILE A 190 4.42 5.81 -0.40
N PRO A 191 3.76 6.04 0.75
CA PRO A 191 4.20 5.50 2.04
C PRO A 191 4.39 3.98 2.08
N PHE A 192 3.56 3.23 1.35
CA PHE A 192 3.65 1.77 1.32
C PHE A 192 4.92 1.29 0.62
N PHE A 193 5.40 2.00 -0.39
CA PHE A 193 6.67 1.68 -1.06
C PHE A 193 7.88 2.35 -0.40
N CYS A 194 7.72 3.57 0.12
CA CYS A 194 8.75 4.30 0.84
C CYS A 194 9.18 3.57 2.12
N GLY A 195 8.21 3.02 2.88
CA GLY A 195 8.47 2.09 3.99
C GLY A 195 8.30 2.69 5.39
N HIS A 196 9.16 2.25 6.31
CA HIS A 196 9.05 2.52 7.75
C HIS A 196 9.80 3.78 8.23
N TYR A 197 10.13 4.72 7.33
CA TYR A 197 10.82 5.95 7.68
C TYR A 197 9.83 7.05 8.09
N SER A 198 10.24 7.97 8.97
CA SER A 198 9.39 9.08 9.42
C SER A 198 8.89 9.93 8.24
N GLU A 199 9.79 10.23 7.31
CA GLU A 199 9.53 11.11 6.17
C GLU A 199 8.53 10.50 5.18
N CYS A 200 8.42 9.17 5.10
CA CYS A 200 7.39 8.49 4.29
C CYS A 200 5.97 8.87 4.67
N TRP A 201 5.75 9.24 5.94
CA TRP A 201 4.43 9.54 6.49
C TRP A 201 4.19 11.04 6.66
N ASN A 202 5.11 11.87 6.18
CA ASN A 202 4.89 13.29 5.98
C ASN A 202 4.16 13.47 4.63
N VAL A 203 2.89 13.82 4.70
CA VAL A 203 2.02 13.95 3.52
C VAL A 203 2.59 15.00 2.57
N GLY A 204 2.81 14.63 1.30
CA GLY A 204 3.36 15.53 0.29
C GLY A 204 4.88 15.69 0.33
N SER A 205 5.60 14.77 0.99
CA SER A 205 7.06 14.79 1.00
C SER A 205 7.65 14.36 -0.34
N GLN A 206 8.48 15.22 -0.95
CA GLN A 206 9.20 14.88 -2.18
C GLN A 206 10.20 13.75 -1.95
N TRP A 207 10.88 13.75 -0.79
CA TRP A 207 11.81 12.68 -0.45
C TRP A 207 11.11 11.32 -0.40
N ALA A 208 9.89 11.28 0.14
CA ALA A 208 9.12 10.03 0.21
C ALA A 208 8.75 9.49 -1.18
N LEU A 209 8.41 10.37 -2.11
CA LEU A 209 8.14 10.02 -3.52
C LEU A 209 9.37 9.41 -4.18
N GLU A 210 10.52 10.09 -4.09
CA GLU A 210 11.77 9.59 -4.68
C GLU A 210 12.20 8.26 -4.05
N GLN A 211 12.08 8.13 -2.73
CA GLN A 211 12.40 6.87 -2.03
C GLN A 211 11.44 5.74 -2.43
N ALA A 212 10.15 6.04 -2.65
CA ALA A 212 9.18 5.06 -3.13
C ALA A 212 9.53 4.56 -4.54
N LYS A 213 9.87 5.47 -5.47
CA LYS A 213 10.34 5.11 -6.83
C LYS A 213 11.62 4.28 -6.77
N TYR A 214 12.57 4.69 -5.93
CA TYR A 214 13.81 3.93 -5.71
C TYR A 214 13.54 2.52 -5.20
N ASN A 215 12.70 2.36 -4.17
CA ASN A 215 12.40 1.04 -3.62
C ASN A 215 11.64 0.17 -4.64
N LEU A 216 10.72 0.76 -5.42
CA LEU A 216 10.01 0.04 -6.47
C LEU A 216 10.97 -0.61 -7.46
N VAL A 217 11.99 0.11 -7.92
CA VAL A 217 12.96 -0.40 -8.91
C VAL A 217 13.97 -1.37 -8.28
N ASN A 218 14.44 -1.09 -7.06
CA ASN A 218 15.58 -1.81 -6.48
C ASN A 218 15.19 -2.99 -5.59
N GLU A 219 13.99 -2.99 -5.03
CA GLU A 219 13.59 -3.94 -3.98
C GLU A 219 12.38 -4.81 -4.37
N TYR A 220 11.54 -4.35 -5.30
CA TYR A 220 10.41 -5.13 -5.81
C TYR A 220 10.81 -5.86 -7.09
N MET A 221 10.47 -7.15 -7.16
CA MET A 221 10.68 -7.97 -8.36
C MET A 221 9.72 -7.58 -9.49
N LEU A 222 8.46 -7.32 -9.15
CA LEU A 222 7.43 -6.89 -10.09
C LEU A 222 6.34 -6.13 -9.36
N VAL A 223 5.94 -4.99 -9.91
CA VAL A 223 4.78 -4.22 -9.46
C VAL A 223 3.82 -4.10 -10.64
N GLY A 224 2.60 -4.60 -10.48
CA GLY A 224 1.54 -4.47 -11.48
C GLY A 224 0.59 -3.32 -11.18
N VAL A 225 -0.35 -3.09 -12.10
CA VAL A 225 -1.49 -2.20 -11.90
C VAL A 225 -2.80 -3.01 -11.93
N THR A 226 -3.85 -2.48 -11.29
CA THR A 226 -5.12 -3.21 -11.12
C THR A 226 -5.83 -3.43 -12.46
N GLU A 227 -5.64 -2.51 -13.39
CA GLU A 227 -6.22 -2.45 -14.73
C GLU A 227 -5.61 -3.50 -15.66
N GLU A 228 -4.35 -3.89 -15.43
CA GLU A 228 -3.59 -4.87 -16.21
C GLU A 228 -3.25 -6.13 -15.37
N LEU A 229 -4.15 -6.50 -14.45
CA LEU A 229 -3.91 -7.59 -13.50
C LEU A 229 -3.73 -8.97 -14.15
N GLU A 230 -4.35 -9.20 -15.30
CA GLU A 230 -4.18 -10.45 -16.07
C GLU A 230 -2.73 -10.65 -16.50
N ASP A 231 -2.14 -9.61 -17.10
CA ASP A 231 -0.76 -9.62 -17.57
C ASP A 231 0.20 -9.78 -16.40
N PHE A 232 -0.09 -9.12 -15.27
CA PHE A 232 0.69 -9.27 -14.05
C PHE A 232 0.70 -10.72 -13.56
N VAL A 233 -0.46 -11.39 -13.53
CA VAL A 233 -0.56 -12.80 -13.13
C VAL A 233 0.20 -13.72 -14.09
N MET A 234 0.09 -13.47 -15.41
CA MET A 234 0.80 -14.24 -16.43
C MET A 234 2.33 -14.11 -16.29
N MET A 235 2.83 -12.89 -16.07
CA MET A 235 4.26 -12.66 -15.86
C MET A 235 4.78 -13.32 -14.58
N LEU A 236 3.99 -13.33 -13.51
CA LEU A 236 4.32 -14.05 -12.27
C LEU A 236 4.32 -15.57 -12.45
N GLU A 237 3.39 -16.11 -13.25
CA GLU A 237 3.37 -17.54 -13.60
C GLU A 237 4.65 -17.96 -14.33
N ALA A 238 5.15 -17.10 -15.23
CA ALA A 238 6.41 -17.31 -15.94
C ALA A 238 7.64 -17.26 -15.03
N ALA A 239 7.73 -16.20 -14.22
CA ALA A 239 8.93 -15.89 -13.47
C ALA A 239 9.03 -16.67 -12.14
N LEU A 240 7.88 -16.98 -11.52
CA LEU A 240 7.79 -17.67 -10.24
C LEU A 240 6.81 -18.86 -10.31
N PRO A 241 7.04 -19.85 -11.20
CA PRO A 241 6.12 -20.96 -11.43
C PRO A 241 5.90 -21.82 -10.19
N ARG A 242 6.86 -21.84 -9.24
CA ARG A 242 6.67 -22.54 -7.95
C ARG A 242 5.50 -21.98 -7.14
N PHE A 243 5.15 -20.71 -7.32
CA PHE A 243 3.99 -20.10 -6.66
C PHE A 243 2.79 -20.02 -7.60
N PHE A 244 3.00 -19.59 -8.85
CA PHE A 244 1.93 -19.13 -9.73
C PHE A 244 1.60 -20.07 -10.90
N LYS A 245 2.16 -21.29 -10.97
CA LYS A 245 1.78 -22.26 -12.00
C LYS A 245 0.27 -22.54 -11.97
N GLY A 246 -0.37 -22.33 -13.12
CA GLY A 246 -1.81 -22.42 -13.34
C GLY A 246 -2.62 -21.19 -12.92
N ALA A 247 -1.99 -20.08 -12.54
CA ALA A 247 -2.69 -18.89 -12.06
C ALA A 247 -3.39 -18.13 -13.18
N THR A 248 -2.80 -18.04 -14.38
CA THR A 248 -3.37 -17.32 -15.53
C THR A 248 -4.68 -17.96 -15.97
N GLU A 249 -4.65 -19.28 -16.17
CA GLU A 249 -5.84 -20.05 -16.54
C GLU A 249 -6.96 -19.90 -15.50
N LEU A 250 -6.59 -19.90 -14.22
CA LEU A 250 -7.55 -19.75 -13.13
C LEU A 250 -8.07 -18.31 -12.98
N TYR A 251 -7.30 -17.30 -13.40
CA TYR A 251 -7.78 -15.92 -13.50
C TYR A 251 -8.80 -15.79 -14.63
N LYS A 252 -8.50 -16.33 -15.82
CA LYS A 252 -9.36 -16.28 -17.02
C LYS A 252 -10.69 -17.02 -16.83
N THR A 253 -10.65 -18.23 -16.27
CA THR A 253 -11.83 -19.11 -16.17
C THR A 253 -12.53 -19.07 -14.80
N GLY A 254 -11.89 -18.48 -13.80
CA GLY A 254 -12.36 -18.51 -12.42
C GLY A 254 -13.53 -17.54 -12.16
N LYS A 255 -14.62 -18.04 -11.58
CA LYS A 255 -15.77 -17.23 -11.10
C LYS A 255 -15.43 -16.24 -9.97
N LYS A 256 -14.19 -16.23 -9.50
CA LYS A 256 -13.73 -15.44 -8.37
C LYS A 256 -12.59 -14.48 -8.75
N SER A 257 -12.30 -14.29 -10.05
CA SER A 257 -11.29 -13.33 -10.53
C SER A 257 -11.48 -11.91 -9.99
N HIS A 258 -12.74 -11.52 -9.73
CA HIS A 258 -13.08 -10.23 -9.13
C HIS A 258 -13.93 -10.41 -7.86
N LEU A 259 -13.29 -10.62 -6.71
CA LEU A 259 -13.98 -10.59 -5.41
C LEU A 259 -13.81 -9.25 -4.70
N ARG A 260 -14.63 -9.05 -3.66
CA ARG A 260 -14.68 -7.84 -2.83
C ARG A 260 -15.03 -6.62 -3.66
N LYS A 261 -15.98 -6.79 -4.58
CA LYS A 261 -16.55 -5.64 -5.28
C LYS A 261 -17.31 -4.83 -4.26
N THR A 262 -17.04 -3.52 -4.24
CA THR A 262 -17.85 -2.58 -3.48
C THR A 262 -19.28 -2.67 -3.99
N SER A 263 -20.23 -2.95 -3.10
CA SER A 263 -21.61 -3.28 -3.47
C SER A 263 -22.29 -2.18 -4.28
N GLU A 264 -22.05 -0.93 -3.89
CA GLU A 264 -22.54 0.24 -4.59
C GLU A 264 -21.38 1.23 -4.80
N LYS A 265 -21.13 1.61 -6.05
CA LYS A 265 -20.11 2.60 -6.41
C LYS A 265 -20.68 3.52 -7.47
N LYS A 266 -20.59 4.84 -7.25
CA LYS A 266 -20.89 5.83 -8.29
C LYS A 266 -19.57 6.38 -8.84
N PRO A 267 -19.41 6.48 -10.17
CA PRO A 267 -18.23 7.12 -10.73
C PRO A 267 -18.21 8.61 -10.34
N PRO A 268 -17.04 9.18 -10.01
CA PRO A 268 -16.93 10.60 -9.70
C PRO A 268 -17.18 11.45 -10.95
N THR A 269 -17.68 12.66 -10.75
CA THR A 269 -17.86 13.66 -11.82
C THR A 269 -16.51 14.21 -12.28
N LYS A 270 -16.47 14.71 -13.52
CA LYS A 270 -15.28 15.38 -14.07
C LYS A 270 -14.84 16.59 -13.22
N GLU A 271 -15.78 17.28 -12.61
CA GLU A 271 -15.51 18.42 -11.72
C GLU A 271 -14.80 17.97 -10.44
N SER A 272 -15.30 16.93 -9.76
CA SER A 272 -14.64 16.38 -8.57
C SER A 272 -13.24 15.84 -8.87
N ILE A 273 -13.07 15.18 -10.01
CA ILE A 273 -11.75 14.71 -10.48
C ILE A 273 -10.83 15.91 -10.67
N ALA A 274 -11.25 16.91 -11.45
CA ALA A 274 -10.44 18.10 -11.73
C ALA A 274 -10.06 18.84 -10.43
N LYS A 275 -10.96 18.92 -9.46
CA LYS A 275 -10.69 19.52 -8.14
C LYS A 275 -9.62 18.75 -7.36
N LEU A 276 -9.66 17.42 -7.36
CA LEU A 276 -8.62 16.60 -6.73
C LEU A 276 -7.28 16.71 -7.46
N GLN A 277 -7.32 16.79 -8.79
CA GLN A 277 -6.12 16.89 -9.64
C GLN A 277 -5.32 18.20 -9.45
N GLN A 278 -5.95 19.24 -8.88
CA GLN A 278 -5.25 20.48 -8.54
C GLN A 278 -4.29 20.31 -7.35
N SER A 279 -4.54 19.32 -6.47
CA SER A 279 -3.73 19.09 -5.27
C SER A 279 -2.31 18.58 -5.60
N ALA A 280 -1.32 19.10 -4.88
CA ALA A 280 0.05 18.59 -4.93
C ALA A 280 0.14 17.11 -4.53
N ILE A 281 -0.71 16.66 -3.59
CA ILE A 281 -0.74 15.28 -3.12
C ILE A 281 -1.19 14.33 -4.23
N TRP A 282 -2.21 14.73 -5.00
CA TRP A 282 -2.63 13.96 -6.18
C TRP A 282 -1.50 13.89 -7.21
N LYS A 283 -0.87 15.03 -7.54
CA LYS A 283 0.22 15.07 -8.53
C LYS A 283 1.34 14.09 -8.19
N MET A 284 1.73 14.03 -6.92
CA MET A 284 2.77 13.11 -6.45
C MET A 284 2.34 11.65 -6.51
N GLU A 285 1.15 11.31 -5.99
CA GLU A 285 0.63 9.93 -6.05
C GLU A 285 0.40 9.47 -7.49
N ASN A 286 -0.02 10.38 -8.37
CA ASN A 286 -0.18 10.10 -9.80
C ASN A 286 1.17 9.91 -10.49
N ASP A 287 2.17 10.74 -10.21
CA ASP A 287 3.53 10.57 -10.71
C ASP A 287 4.10 9.20 -10.30
N PHE A 288 3.91 8.78 -9.04
CA PHE A 288 4.29 7.44 -8.61
C PHE A 288 3.54 6.32 -9.35
N TYR A 289 2.24 6.49 -9.57
CA TYR A 289 1.42 5.52 -10.32
C TYR A 289 1.86 5.40 -11.78
N GLU A 290 2.02 6.51 -12.49
CA GLU A 290 2.47 6.53 -13.89
C GLU A 290 3.88 5.93 -14.02
N PHE A 291 4.79 6.27 -13.10
CA PHE A 291 6.13 5.67 -13.06
C PHE A 291 6.10 4.14 -12.94
N ALA A 292 5.26 3.63 -12.04
CA ALA A 292 5.10 2.19 -11.85
C ALA A 292 4.40 1.51 -13.04
N LEU A 293 3.42 2.19 -13.67
CA LEU A 293 2.75 1.72 -14.87
C LEU A 293 3.74 1.62 -16.05
N GLU A 294 4.51 2.67 -16.30
CA GLU A 294 5.55 2.70 -17.33
C GLU A 294 6.57 1.57 -17.10
N GLN A 295 7.04 1.40 -15.87
CA GLN A 295 7.94 0.31 -15.50
C GLN A 295 7.31 -1.06 -15.76
N PHE A 296 6.04 -1.26 -15.40
CA PHE A 296 5.33 -2.53 -15.63
C PHE A 296 5.19 -2.82 -17.12
N GLN A 297 4.75 -1.84 -17.91
CA GLN A 297 4.58 -1.96 -19.35
C GLN A 297 5.92 -2.22 -20.06
N PHE A 298 7.00 -1.59 -19.61
CA PHE A 298 8.36 -1.88 -20.10
C PHE A 298 8.74 -3.34 -19.86
N VAL A 299 8.57 -3.86 -18.64
CA VAL A 299 8.89 -5.26 -18.32
C VAL A 299 8.00 -6.21 -19.13
N ARG A 300 6.70 -5.90 -19.27
CA ARG A 300 5.79 -6.69 -20.11
C ARG A 300 6.27 -6.75 -21.56
N ALA A 301 6.58 -5.60 -22.17
CA ALA A 301 7.03 -5.53 -23.56
C ALA A 301 8.31 -6.35 -23.83
N HIS A 302 9.15 -6.56 -22.82
CA HIS A 302 10.37 -7.36 -22.92
C HIS A 302 10.21 -8.81 -22.43
N ALA A 303 9.05 -9.20 -21.91
CA ALA A 303 8.78 -10.54 -21.40
C ALA A 303 7.82 -11.34 -22.30
N VAL A 304 6.95 -10.66 -23.06
CA VAL A 304 5.93 -11.31 -23.89
C VAL A 304 6.01 -10.88 -25.36
N ARG A 305 5.50 -11.75 -26.23
CA ARG A 305 5.21 -11.49 -27.63
C ARG A 305 3.72 -11.65 -27.85
N GLU A 306 3.12 -10.69 -28.53
CA GLU A 306 1.74 -10.80 -28.99
C GLU A 306 1.67 -11.62 -30.29
N LYS A 307 0.76 -12.58 -30.34
CA LYS A 307 0.43 -13.35 -31.54
C LYS A 307 -1.07 -13.62 -31.55
N ASP A 308 -1.75 -13.24 -32.64
CA ASP A 308 -3.19 -13.45 -32.81
C ASP A 308 -4.06 -12.82 -31.69
N GLY A 309 -3.59 -11.71 -31.09
CA GLY A 309 -4.26 -11.03 -29.97
C GLY A 309 -4.07 -11.70 -28.61
N GLU A 310 -3.29 -12.78 -28.54
CA GLU A 310 -2.89 -13.42 -27.28
C GLU A 310 -1.41 -13.15 -26.97
N LEU A 311 -1.12 -12.98 -25.68
CA LEU A 311 0.24 -12.79 -25.18
C LEU A 311 0.89 -14.14 -24.88
N TYR A 312 2.09 -14.33 -25.42
CA TYR A 312 2.93 -15.51 -25.21
C TYR A 312 4.26 -15.10 -24.58
N LEU A 313 4.73 -15.86 -23.60
CA LEU A 313 6.03 -15.60 -22.98
C LEU A 313 7.16 -15.84 -23.97
N LEU A 314 8.15 -14.94 -23.98
CA LEU A 314 9.36 -15.13 -24.77
C LEU A 314 10.14 -16.34 -24.27
N ALA A 315 10.72 -17.11 -25.20
CA ALA A 315 11.64 -18.18 -24.86
C ALA A 315 12.95 -17.61 -24.29
N GLN A 316 13.77 -18.49 -23.72
CA GLN A 316 15.10 -18.12 -23.24
C GLN A 316 15.94 -17.56 -24.41
N ASN A 317 16.33 -16.30 -24.29
CA ASN A 317 17.08 -15.56 -25.31
C ASN A 317 18.56 -15.35 -24.95
N PHE A 318 19.12 -16.21 -24.09
CA PHE A 318 20.55 -16.20 -23.77
C PHE A 318 21.08 -17.63 -23.65
N PHE A 319 22.35 -17.83 -24.02
CA PHE A 319 23.07 -19.08 -23.83
C PHE A 319 24.53 -18.77 -23.49
N TYR A 320 25.21 -19.72 -22.83
CA TYR A 320 26.62 -19.58 -22.50
C TYR A 320 27.47 -20.20 -23.60
N GLU A 321 28.43 -19.44 -24.13
CA GLU A 321 29.44 -19.92 -25.07
C GLU A 321 30.84 -19.67 -24.52
N LYS A 322 31.87 -20.27 -25.15
CA LYS A 322 33.29 -20.06 -24.80
C LYS A 322 33.60 -20.36 -23.32
N ILE A 323 33.03 -21.44 -22.79
CA ILE A 323 33.31 -21.91 -21.42
C ILE A 323 34.69 -22.57 -21.41
N TYR A 324 35.59 -22.06 -20.55
CA TYR A 324 36.95 -22.56 -20.35
C TYR A 324 37.29 -22.63 -18.84
N PRO A 325 38.22 -23.52 -18.43
CA PRO A 325 38.91 -24.51 -19.27
C PRO A 325 37.95 -25.59 -19.78
N LYS A 326 38.24 -26.13 -20.96
CA LYS A 326 37.58 -27.35 -21.43
C LYS A 326 38.25 -28.51 -20.70
N ASN A 327 37.50 -29.23 -19.87
CA ASN A 327 37.97 -30.45 -19.22
C ASN A 327 38.19 -31.57 -20.23
#